data_AF-A0A2M8Q7Z7-F1
#
_entry.id   AF-A0A2M8Q7Z7-F1
#
_cell.length_a   1.000
_cell.length_b   1.000
_cell.length_c   1.000
_cell.angle_alpha   90.00
_cell.angle_beta   90.00
_cell.angle_gamma   90.00
#
_symmetry.space_group_name_H-M   'P 1'
#
loop_
_entity.id
_entity.type
_entity.pdbx_description
1 polymer ?
#
loop_
_entity_poly.entity_id
_entity_poly.type
_entity_poly.pdbx_seq_one_letter_code
_entity_poly.pdbx_strand_id
1 'polypeptide(L)'
;EGSDYTDNAPLQCLHPVGHWYEIPNLLRNGVLAQLLEDRPQLRWLMVHNIDTLGADVDPTLLGWHIDRGAAMTTEVITRRIDDRGGGLARVDGRLRLVEGLAMPREEIEFNLTYYNSATYWIDLDRLLVAFGLTRSDLAHEEKVAAAVRSVGVQGDDKPFKPHLTIGRTQRNSTGSQ
;
A
#
# COMPACT_ATOMS: atom_id res chain seq x y z
N GLU A 1 38.22 10.71 -10.21
CA GLU A 1 37.51 11.51 -9.20
C GLU A 1 36.18 10.83 -8.92
N GLY A 2 35.84 10.60 -7.66
CA GLY A 2 34.72 9.74 -7.25
C GLY A 2 35.18 8.64 -6.31
N SER A 3 35.63 9.03 -5.11
CA SER A 3 35.57 8.11 -3.98
C SER A 3 34.12 7.97 -3.55
N ASP A 4 33.74 6.80 -3.04
CA ASP A 4 32.41 6.60 -2.46
C ASP A 4 32.12 7.68 -1.41
N TYR A 5 30.91 8.23 -1.47
CA TYR A 5 30.42 9.21 -0.51
C TYR A 5 30.09 8.51 0.81
N THR A 6 30.94 8.72 1.83
CA THR A 6 30.81 8.06 3.14
C THR A 6 30.37 9.01 4.27
N ASP A 7 29.97 10.23 3.93
CA ASP A 7 29.70 11.28 4.93
C ASP A 7 28.37 11.11 5.67
N ASN A 8 27.49 10.22 5.20
CA ASN A 8 26.25 9.93 5.89
C ASN A 8 26.53 9.08 7.16
N ALA A 9 26.07 9.56 8.32
CA ALA A 9 26.03 8.74 9.52
C ALA A 9 25.08 7.52 9.30
N PRO A 10 25.26 6.39 10.00
CA PRO A 10 24.41 5.20 9.83
C PRO A 10 22.89 5.48 9.96
N LEU A 11 22.48 6.45 10.80
CA LEU A 11 21.10 6.91 10.93
C LEU A 11 20.58 7.71 9.72
N GLN A 12 21.49 8.30 8.94
CA GLN A 12 21.20 9.04 7.70
C GLN A 12 21.22 8.13 6.47
N CYS A 13 21.68 6.88 6.63
CA CYS A 13 21.56 5.81 5.62
C CYS A 13 20.23 5.04 5.75
N LEU A 14 19.31 5.50 6.60
CA LEU A 14 17.93 5.01 6.64
C LEU A 14 17.17 5.61 5.47
N HIS A 15 17.20 4.93 4.33
CA HIS A 15 16.19 5.14 3.31
C HIS A 15 14.85 4.65 3.88
N PRO A 16 13.77 5.44 3.89
CA PRO A 16 12.45 4.90 4.13
C PRO A 16 12.24 3.81 3.09
N VAL A 17 12.05 2.59 3.56
CA VAL A 17 12.03 1.33 2.81
C VAL A 17 10.75 1.17 1.95
N GLY A 18 10.18 2.30 1.50
CA GLY A 18 8.89 2.42 0.84
C GLY A 18 7.71 2.48 1.82
N HIS A 19 6.64 3.17 1.43
CA HIS A 19 5.40 3.33 2.21
C HIS A 19 4.75 2.00 2.62
N TRP A 20 5.12 0.88 1.97
CA TRP A 20 4.61 -0.45 2.30
C TRP A 20 5.05 -1.01 3.67
N TYR A 21 5.99 -0.37 4.37
CA TYR A 21 6.34 -0.75 5.75
C TYR A 21 5.30 -0.36 6.80
N GLU A 22 4.31 0.47 6.44
CA GLU A 22 3.21 0.83 7.31
C GLU A 22 2.42 -0.40 7.78
N ILE A 23 2.21 -1.38 6.91
CA ILE A 23 1.47 -2.61 7.26
C ILE A 23 2.27 -3.51 8.22
N PRO A 24 3.52 -3.92 7.94
CA PRO A 24 4.36 -4.60 8.91
C PRO A 24 4.46 -3.89 10.27
N ASN A 25 4.59 -2.56 10.27
CA ASN A 25 4.70 -1.80 11.51
C ASN A 25 3.37 -1.75 12.28
N LEU A 26 2.24 -1.57 11.58
CA LEU A 26 0.90 -1.60 12.17
C LEU A 26 0.60 -2.95 12.84
N LEU A 27 1.09 -4.06 12.27
CA LEU A 27 0.96 -5.38 12.87
C LEU A 27 1.86 -5.55 14.10
N ARG A 28 3.09 -5.04 14.07
CA ARG A 28 4.13 -5.31 15.08
C ARG A 28 4.12 -4.37 16.28
N ASN A 29 3.67 -3.13 16.12
CA ASN A 29 3.80 -2.10 17.16
C ASN A 29 2.66 -2.12 18.20
N GLY A 30 1.72 -3.07 18.10
CA GLY A 30 0.60 -3.22 19.03
C GLY A 30 -0.58 -2.26 18.81
N VAL A 31 -0.44 -1.25 17.93
CA VAL A 31 -1.50 -0.27 17.68
C VAL A 31 -2.75 -0.94 17.11
N LEU A 32 -2.59 -1.86 16.15
CA LEU A 32 -3.74 -2.58 15.60
C LEU A 32 -4.41 -3.48 16.64
N ALA A 33 -3.63 -4.13 17.50
CA ALA A 33 -4.16 -4.97 18.56
C ALA A 33 -5.03 -4.15 19.51
N GLN A 34 -4.52 -3.02 20.00
CA GLN A 34 -5.27 -2.10 20.87
C GLN A 34 -6.52 -1.57 20.18
N LEU A 35 -6.41 -1.17 18.91
CA LEU A 35 -7.55 -0.63 18.16
C LEU A 35 -8.67 -1.67 17.99
N LEU A 36 -8.33 -2.95 17.82
CA LEU A 36 -9.28 -4.05 17.71
C LEU A 36 -9.88 -4.46 19.05
N GLU A 37 -9.16 -4.27 20.16
CA GLU A 37 -9.73 -4.40 21.51
C GLU A 37 -10.78 -3.31 21.77
N ASP A 38 -10.45 -2.06 21.42
CA ASP A 38 -11.34 -0.91 21.61
C ASP A 38 -12.55 -0.93 20.65
N ARG A 39 -12.35 -1.47 19.43
CA ARG A 39 -13.36 -1.55 18.37
C ARG A 39 -13.41 -2.96 17.76
N PRO A 40 -14.02 -3.95 18.45
CA PRO A 40 -14.06 -5.33 17.97
C PRO A 40 -14.73 -5.49 16.59
N GLN A 41 -15.65 -4.59 16.23
CA GLN A 41 -16.34 -4.56 14.95
C GLN A 41 -15.54 -3.90 13.82
N LEU A 42 -14.39 -3.29 14.11
CA LEU A 42 -13.55 -2.71 13.06
C LEU A 42 -13.09 -3.80 12.11
N ARG A 43 -13.24 -3.53 10.82
CA ARG A 43 -12.91 -4.49 9.76
C ARG A 43 -12.24 -3.86 8.55
N TRP A 44 -12.58 -2.61 8.24
CA TRP A 44 -12.01 -1.92 7.10
C TRP A 44 -11.22 -0.70 7.52
N LEU A 45 -10.07 -0.50 6.88
CA LEU A 45 -9.26 0.71 7.00
C LEU A 45 -9.17 1.39 5.64
N MET A 46 -9.26 2.72 5.65
CA MET A 46 -8.80 3.56 4.56
C MET A 46 -7.43 4.13 4.97
N VAL A 47 -6.42 3.93 4.14
CA VAL A 47 -5.06 4.44 4.34
C VAL A 47 -4.76 5.42 3.21
N HIS A 48 -4.32 6.62 3.55
CA HIS A 48 -3.95 7.65 2.58
C HIS A 48 -2.82 8.52 3.13
N ASN A 49 -2.10 9.21 2.24
CA ASN A 49 -1.09 10.16 2.67
C ASN A 49 -1.76 11.40 3.30
N ILE A 50 -1.11 11.96 4.32
CA ILE A 50 -1.61 13.15 5.05
C ILE A 50 -1.71 14.40 4.17
N ASP A 51 -0.88 14.50 3.13
CA ASP A 51 -0.87 15.60 2.16
C ASP A 51 -1.96 15.44 1.08
N THR A 52 -2.70 14.32 1.07
CA THR A 52 -3.85 14.12 0.18
C THR A 52 -5.08 14.79 0.76
N LEU A 53 -5.12 16.13 0.72
CA LEU A 53 -6.17 16.95 1.33
C LEU A 53 -7.59 16.71 0.80
N GLY A 54 -7.73 16.00 -0.32
CA GLY A 54 -9.01 15.62 -0.92
C GLY A 54 -9.47 14.19 -0.62
N ALA A 55 -8.69 13.41 0.16
CA ALA A 55 -9.08 12.06 0.55
C ALA A 55 -10.15 12.13 1.64
N ASP A 56 -11.27 11.46 1.43
CA ASP A 56 -12.35 11.30 2.39
C ASP A 56 -12.99 9.91 2.22
N VAL A 57 -13.69 9.45 3.26
CA VAL A 57 -14.36 8.16 3.26
C VAL A 57 -15.62 8.23 2.40
N ASP A 58 -15.55 7.72 1.17
CA ASP A 58 -16.70 7.54 0.29
C ASP A 58 -17.36 6.15 0.52
N PRO A 59 -18.62 6.08 1.02
CA PRO A 59 -19.33 4.82 1.22
C PRO A 59 -19.50 3.98 -0.05
N THR A 60 -19.52 4.62 -1.22
CA THR A 60 -19.63 3.95 -2.53
C THR A 60 -18.37 3.16 -2.83
N LEU A 61 -17.20 3.76 -2.58
CA LEU A 61 -15.91 3.10 -2.76
C LEU A 61 -15.71 1.98 -1.74
N LEU A 62 -16.10 2.21 -0.48
CA LEU A 62 -16.09 1.18 0.55
C LEU A 62 -17.02 0.00 0.18
N GLY A 63 -18.26 0.28 -0.23
CA GLY A 63 -19.21 -0.75 -0.65
C GLY A 63 -18.68 -1.57 -1.84
N TRP A 64 -18.08 -0.89 -2.81
CA TRP A 64 -17.43 -1.57 -3.94
C TRP A 64 -16.25 -2.45 -3.52
N HIS A 65 -15.40 -1.97 -2.60
CA HIS A 65 -14.31 -2.78 -2.03
C HIS A 65 -14.85 -4.05 -1.35
N ILE A 66 -15.93 -3.92 -0.57
CA ILE A 66 -16.61 -5.03 0.11
C ILE A 66 -17.13 -6.05 -0.91
N ASP A 67 -17.87 -5.60 -1.92
CA ASP A 67 -18.48 -6.46 -2.95
C ASP A 67 -17.43 -7.24 -3.75
N ARG A 68 -16.25 -6.65 -3.95
CA ARG A 68 -15.13 -7.30 -4.67
C ARG A 68 -14.43 -8.36 -3.84
N GLY A 69 -14.61 -8.36 -2.53
CA GLY A 69 -13.95 -9.31 -1.63
C GLY A 69 -12.43 -9.23 -1.71
N ALA A 70 -11.89 -8.04 -1.98
CA ALA A 70 -10.46 -7.83 -2.02
C ALA A 70 -9.87 -7.79 -0.61
N ALA A 71 -8.64 -8.29 -0.42
CA ALA A 71 -7.87 -7.96 0.78
C ALA A 71 -7.48 -6.47 0.79
N MET A 72 -7.25 -5.93 -0.40
CA MET A 72 -6.82 -4.57 -0.60
C MET A 72 -7.27 -4.02 -1.95
N THR A 73 -7.72 -2.79 -1.97
CA THR A 73 -8.10 -2.03 -3.15
C THR A 73 -7.32 -0.74 -3.18
N THR A 74 -6.85 -0.36 -4.36
CA THR A 74 -6.11 0.89 -4.57
C THR A 74 -6.95 1.82 -5.44
N GLU A 75 -6.99 3.09 -5.06
CA GLU A 75 -7.52 4.13 -5.93
C GLU A 75 -6.43 4.62 -6.88
N VAL A 76 -6.85 4.86 -8.13
CA VAL A 76 -5.96 5.43 -9.15
C VAL A 76 -6.58 6.68 -9.75
N ILE A 77 -5.68 7.59 -10.16
CA ILE A 77 -5.98 8.83 -10.84
C ILE A 77 -5.39 8.81 -12.25
N THR A 78 -5.98 9.56 -13.18
CA THR A 78 -5.41 9.76 -14.53
C THR A 78 -4.17 10.63 -14.43
N ARG A 79 -3.07 10.26 -15.10
CA ARG A 79 -1.80 11.01 -15.09
C ARG A 79 -1.91 12.44 -15.60
N ARG A 80 -1.26 13.39 -14.93
CA ARG A 80 -0.86 14.73 -15.42
C ARG A 80 0.67 14.81 -15.49
N ILE A 81 1.19 15.76 -16.26
CA ILE A 81 2.63 15.84 -16.61
C ILE A 81 3.56 15.85 -15.39
N ASP A 82 3.12 16.45 -14.28
CA ASP A 82 3.91 16.60 -13.05
C ASP A 82 3.73 15.46 -12.02
N ASP A 83 2.86 14.47 -12.29
CA ASP A 83 2.68 13.34 -11.37
C ASP A 83 3.92 12.43 -11.42
N ARG A 84 4.55 12.19 -10.26
CA ARG A 84 5.68 11.26 -10.05
C ARG A 84 5.27 10.17 -9.08
N GLY A 85 5.61 8.91 -9.37
CA GLY A 85 5.36 7.79 -8.45
C GLY A 85 5.16 6.43 -9.12
N GLY A 86 4.41 5.55 -8.47
CA GLY A 86 4.06 4.24 -9.01
C GLY A 86 2.87 4.31 -9.99
N GLY A 87 3.05 3.75 -11.17
CA GLY A 87 2.03 3.70 -12.20
C GLY A 87 1.49 2.29 -12.42
N LEU A 88 0.31 2.21 -13.02
CA LEU A 88 -0.36 0.94 -13.24
C LEU A 88 0.06 0.30 -14.56
N ALA A 89 0.63 -0.90 -14.49
CA ALA A 89 1.10 -1.63 -15.67
C ALA A 89 0.61 -3.08 -15.70
N ARG A 90 0.64 -3.69 -16.88
CA ARG A 90 0.49 -5.14 -17.02
C ARG A 90 1.86 -5.79 -17.09
N VAL A 91 2.17 -6.64 -16.11
CA VAL A 91 3.39 -7.45 -16.05
C VAL A 91 2.96 -8.91 -16.10
N ASP A 92 3.41 -9.64 -17.12
CA ASP A 92 3.02 -11.03 -17.42
C ASP A 92 1.50 -11.23 -17.48
N GLY A 93 0.81 -10.30 -18.16
CA GLY A 93 -0.65 -10.30 -18.33
C GLY A 93 -1.44 -9.89 -17.08
N ARG A 94 -0.77 -9.72 -15.93
CA ARG A 94 -1.40 -9.33 -14.66
C ARG A 94 -1.22 -7.84 -14.39
N LEU A 95 -2.28 -7.24 -13.86
CA LEU A 95 -2.27 -5.85 -13.47
C LEU A 95 -1.46 -5.71 -12.17
N ARG A 96 -0.42 -4.89 -12.19
CA ARG A 96 0.46 -4.63 -11.05
C ARG A 96 0.69 -3.13 -10.92
N LEU A 97 0.88 -2.68 -9.68
CA LEU A 97 1.45 -1.37 -9.44
C LEU A 97 2.97 -1.47 -9.57
N VAL A 98 3.55 -0.61 -10.40
CA VAL A 98 4.99 -0.60 -10.68
C VAL A 98 5.53 0.75 -10.26
N GLU A 99 6.45 0.74 -9.30
CA GLU A 99 7.16 1.95 -8.85
C GLU A 99 8.00 2.54 -9.99
N GLY A 100 8.01 3.87 -10.13
CA GLY A 100 8.79 4.55 -11.17
C GLY A 100 10.28 4.17 -11.18
N LEU A 101 10.85 3.99 -9.98
CA LEU A 101 12.25 3.57 -9.79
C LEU A 101 12.54 2.11 -10.20
N ALA A 102 11.51 1.27 -10.32
CA ALA A 102 11.64 -0.11 -10.77
C ALA A 102 11.60 -0.23 -12.30
N MET A 103 11.37 0.87 -13.03
CA MET A 103 11.35 0.87 -14.49
C MET A 103 12.74 1.09 -15.07
N PRO A 104 13.11 0.39 -16.16
CA PRO A 104 14.45 0.46 -16.72
C PRO A 104 14.79 1.82 -17.34
N ARG A 105 13.77 2.65 -17.62
CA ARG A 105 13.91 4.03 -18.11
C ARG A 105 12.74 4.87 -17.57
N GLU A 106 13.04 6.07 -17.08
CA GLU A 106 12.05 7.06 -16.61
C GLU A 106 11.03 7.40 -17.72
N GLU A 107 11.47 7.36 -18.98
CA GLU A 107 10.64 7.59 -20.17
C GLU A 107 9.43 6.64 -20.30
N ILE A 108 9.52 5.44 -19.70
CA ILE A 108 8.43 4.44 -19.73
C ILE A 108 7.28 4.85 -18.81
N GLU A 109 7.57 5.61 -17.76
CA GLU A 109 6.58 6.13 -16.82
C GLU A 109 5.56 7.04 -17.53
N PHE A 110 5.99 7.79 -18.56
CA PHE A 110 5.10 8.67 -19.34
C PHE A 110 4.06 7.93 -20.17
N ASN A 111 4.25 6.63 -20.44
CA ASN A 111 3.28 5.81 -21.17
C ASN A 111 2.15 5.27 -20.27
N LEU A 112 2.23 5.49 -18.95
CA LEU A 112 1.24 4.98 -18.00
C LEU A 112 0.02 5.92 -17.92
N THR A 113 -1.17 5.36 -18.14
CA THR A 113 -2.43 6.12 -18.13
C THR A 113 -2.92 6.43 -16.71
N TYR A 114 -2.57 5.58 -15.75
CA TYR A 114 -3.06 5.64 -14.37
C TYR A 114 -1.91 5.63 -13.37
N TYR A 115 -2.04 6.47 -12.35
CA TYR A 115 -1.11 6.60 -11.24
C TYR A 115 -1.81 6.23 -9.94
N ASN A 116 -1.05 5.63 -9.03
CA ASN A 116 -1.50 5.36 -7.67
C ASN A 116 -1.76 6.68 -6.93
N SER A 117 -2.95 6.85 -6.35
CA SER A 117 -3.21 8.00 -5.49
C SER A 117 -2.62 7.85 -4.08
N ALA A 118 -1.97 6.71 -3.80
CA ALA A 118 -1.57 6.28 -2.45
C ALA A 118 -2.76 6.20 -1.48
N THR A 119 -3.96 5.94 -2.01
CA THR A 119 -5.18 5.70 -1.23
C THR A 119 -5.57 4.23 -1.35
N TYR A 120 -5.72 3.57 -0.21
CA TYR A 120 -5.97 2.14 -0.11
C TYR A 120 -7.14 1.84 0.82
N TRP A 121 -7.97 0.89 0.40
CA TRP A 121 -8.99 0.27 1.22
C TRP A 121 -8.55 -1.14 1.58
N ILE A 122 -8.59 -1.49 2.86
CA ILE A 122 -8.03 -2.73 3.40
C ILE A 122 -9.11 -3.46 4.20
N ASP A 123 -9.33 -4.73 3.90
CA ASP A 123 -10.08 -5.65 4.77
C ASP A 123 -9.07 -6.31 5.73
N LEU A 124 -9.18 -5.98 7.02
CA LEU A 124 -8.26 -6.42 8.06
C LEU A 124 -8.21 -7.94 8.19
N ASP A 125 -9.35 -8.62 8.11
CA ASP A 125 -9.40 -10.07 8.28
C ASP A 125 -8.71 -10.77 7.12
N ARG A 126 -8.97 -10.31 5.88
CA ARG A 126 -8.30 -10.85 4.69
C ARG A 126 -6.82 -10.52 4.66
N LEU A 127 -6.44 -9.33 5.14
CA LEU A 127 -5.03 -8.96 5.29
C LEU A 127 -4.33 -9.91 6.27
N LEU A 128 -4.89 -10.13 7.46
CA LEU A 128 -4.32 -11.04 8.46
C LEU A 128 -4.18 -12.46 7.90
N VAL A 129 -5.20 -12.97 7.19
CA VAL A 129 -5.12 -14.26 6.49
C VAL A 129 -3.95 -14.31 5.51
N ALA A 130 -3.66 -13.23 4.79
CA ALA A 130 -2.54 -13.16 3.86
C ALA A 130 -1.17 -13.24 4.56
N PHE A 131 -1.09 -12.78 5.82
CA PHE A 131 0.07 -12.97 6.69
C PHE A 131 0.04 -14.30 7.48
N GLY A 132 -0.99 -15.13 7.29
CA GLY A 132 -1.18 -16.37 8.07
C GLY A 132 -1.52 -16.12 9.54
N LEU A 133 -2.16 -14.98 9.83
CA LEU A 133 -2.55 -14.54 11.16
C LEU A 133 -4.08 -14.50 11.31
N THR A 134 -4.51 -14.52 12.57
CA THR A 134 -5.87 -14.20 13.02
C THR A 134 -5.83 -12.97 13.94
N ARG A 135 -6.99 -12.38 14.26
CA ARG A 135 -7.05 -11.24 15.19
C ARG A 135 -6.41 -11.56 16.55
N SER A 136 -6.65 -12.75 17.09
CA SER A 136 -6.05 -13.19 18.37
C SER A 136 -4.53 -13.35 18.32
N ASP A 137 -3.96 -13.55 17.13
CA ASP A 137 -2.51 -13.68 16.99
C ASP A 137 -1.80 -12.34 17.17
N LEU A 138 -2.50 -11.21 17.05
CA LEU A 138 -1.92 -9.87 17.23
C LEU A 138 -1.43 -9.62 18.66
N ALA A 139 -1.91 -10.39 19.64
CA ALA A 139 -1.39 -10.38 21.02
C ALA A 139 -0.05 -11.13 21.18
N HIS A 140 0.41 -11.86 20.17
CA HIS A 140 1.58 -12.73 20.23
C HIS A 140 2.73 -12.19 19.36
N GLU A 141 3.56 -11.33 19.96
CA GLU A 141 4.62 -10.59 19.25
C GLU A 141 5.54 -11.49 18.40
N GLU A 142 6.01 -12.61 18.95
CA GLU A 142 6.90 -13.54 18.24
C GLU A 142 6.26 -14.13 16.98
N LYS A 143 4.96 -14.48 17.06
CA LYS A 143 4.19 -15.04 15.95
C LYS A 143 3.98 -13.99 14.86
N VAL A 144 3.61 -12.76 15.24
CA VAL A 144 3.47 -11.63 14.31
C VAL A 144 4.81 -11.33 13.63
N ALA A 145 5.90 -11.29 14.38
CA ALA A 145 7.22 -11.03 13.83
C ALA A 145 7.67 -12.13 12.84
N ALA A 146 7.35 -13.39 13.11
CA ALA A 146 7.62 -14.49 12.19
C ALA A 146 6.78 -14.40 10.91
N ALA A 147 5.50 -14.06 11.03
CA ALA A 147 4.59 -13.86 9.90
C ALA A 147 5.03 -12.69 8.99
N VAL A 148 5.44 -11.56 9.57
CA VAL A 148 5.94 -10.42 8.79
C VAL A 148 7.23 -10.79 8.03
N ARG A 149 8.14 -11.54 8.66
CA ARG A 149 9.37 -12.01 7.99
C ARG A 149 9.09 -12.99 6.86
N SER A 150 8.12 -13.89 7.02
CA SER A 150 7.84 -14.92 6.02
C SER A 150 7.30 -14.32 4.72
N VAL A 151 6.51 -13.24 4.80
CA VAL A 151 6.03 -12.50 3.62
C VAL A 151 7.16 -11.77 2.89
N GLY A 152 8.14 -11.20 3.62
CA GLY A 152 9.29 -10.51 3.03
C GLY A 152 10.29 -11.44 2.32
N VAL A 153 10.33 -12.73 2.69
CA VAL A 153 11.20 -13.75 2.06
C VAL A 153 10.50 -14.45 0.88
N GLN A 154 9.18 -14.35 0.78
CA GLN A 154 8.36 -14.93 -0.30
C GLN A 154 8.42 -14.06 -1.57
N GLY A 155 9.61 -13.94 -2.16
CA GLY A 155 9.79 -13.44 -3.52
C GLY A 155 9.20 -14.40 -4.56
N ASP A 156 8.34 -13.87 -5.41
CA ASP A 156 7.85 -14.34 -6.73
C ASP A 156 7.19 -15.72 -6.92
N ASP A 157 7.33 -16.73 -6.05
CA ASP A 157 6.98 -18.12 -6.43
C ASP A 157 5.71 -18.75 -5.81
N LYS A 158 4.93 -18.03 -5.00
CA LYS A 158 3.57 -18.44 -4.59
C LYS A 158 2.62 -17.25 -4.51
N PRO A 159 1.30 -17.45 -4.72
CA PRO A 159 0.39 -16.35 -4.99
C PRO A 159 0.07 -15.61 -3.70
N PHE A 160 0.90 -14.64 -3.29
CA PHE A 160 0.34 -13.43 -2.73
C PHE A 160 -0.53 -12.83 -3.85
N LYS A 161 -1.82 -13.20 -3.83
CA LYS A 161 -2.86 -12.63 -4.67
C LYS A 161 -3.64 -11.68 -3.77
N PRO A 162 -3.11 -10.48 -3.45
CA PRO A 162 -4.03 -9.41 -3.13
C PRO A 162 -4.90 -9.34 -4.38
N HIS A 163 -6.20 -9.61 -4.25
CA HIS A 163 -7.13 -9.32 -5.32
C HIS A 163 -7.13 -7.80 -5.44
N LEU A 164 -6.11 -7.25 -6.10
CA LEU A 164 -5.92 -5.82 -6.26
C LEU A 164 -7.02 -5.38 -7.20
N THR A 165 -8.06 -4.83 -6.59
CA THR A 165 -9.12 -4.22 -7.35
C THR A 165 -8.79 -2.74 -7.46
N ILE A 166 -9.04 -2.17 -8.64
CA ILE A 166 -8.63 -0.81 -8.96
C ILE A 166 -9.86 0.03 -9.12
N GLY A 167 -10.08 0.89 -8.13
CA GLY A 167 -11.11 1.92 -8.15
C GLY A 167 -10.59 3.13 -8.90
N ARG A 168 -11.42 3.72 -9.78
CA ARG A 168 -11.11 5.03 -10.37
C ARG A 168 -11.74 6.10 -9.50
N THR A 169 -10.91 7.00 -9.00
CA THR A 169 -11.37 8.22 -8.32
C THR A 169 -11.22 9.39 -9.26
N GLN A 170 -12.25 10.22 -9.37
CA GLN A 170 -12.17 11.49 -10.09
C GLN A 170 -11.48 12.51 -9.19
N ARG A 171 -10.46 13.20 -9.70
CA ARG A 171 -9.88 14.35 -8.99
C ARG A 171 -10.95 15.44 -8.91
N ASN A 172 -11.29 15.88 -7.69
CA ASN A 172 -12.02 17.13 -7.51
C ASN A 172 -11.18 18.26 -8.09
N SER A 173 -11.72 18.98 -9.07
CA SER A 173 -11.13 20.19 -9.60
C SER A 173 -11.32 21.32 -8.57
N THR A 174 -10.48 21.39 -7.55
CA THR A 174 -10.33 22.64 -6.80
C THR A 174 -9.42 23.55 -7.60
N GLY A 175 -10.05 24.40 -8.41
CA GLY A 175 -9.40 25.48 -9.14
C GLY A 175 -10.41 26.57 -9.46
N SER A 176 -10.38 27.65 -8.66
CA SER A 176 -10.73 29.05 -8.98
C SER A 176 -11.44 29.75 -7.80
N GLN A 177 -10.66 30.35 -6.90
CA GLN A 177 -10.80 31.77 -6.55
C GLN A 177 -9.41 32.36 -6.34
#